data_AF-C6ZKQ8-F1
#
_entry.id   AF-C6ZKQ8-F1
#
_cell.length_a   1.000
_cell.length_b   1.000
_cell.length_c   1.000
_cell.angle_alpha   90.00
_cell.angle_beta   90.00
_cell.angle_gamma   90.00
#
_symmetry.space_group_name_H-M   'P 1'
#
loop_
_entity.id
_entity.type
_entity.pdbx_description
1 polymer ?
#
loop_
_entity_poly.entity_id
_entity_poly.type
_entity_poly.pdbx_seq_one_letter_code
_entity_poly.pdbx_strand_id
1 'polypeptide(L)'
;MNMMLGARASTEVIRRGETKAEIEGLFSVEKSPHLVAILEENGIDLEDDLIIRRDIFQNGRSVSRVNGQMVNLTTLKAIGQHLVDIHGQHDQEELMKPSLHIRMLDEFGNADFRAIKQYYQAVFENYRLLRKRVLEQQQNKREHKARIDMLAFQIAEIESAHLKSGEDEKLTQERDKLMNHKQIADTLANAYAMLDNDNFSSLSNIRSAMNDMVTLEEFDPEFKELSSHLSESYYILEDVSKRLEDIIYHLDFDAGYLQAVESRLDTLNAITRKYGGSVDDVLDYFDNITKEYNLLTGNDSNSESLESDLRLLEKDLLSSAARLSQARRDIASELEKDIKAELQDLYMEKADFKVHFSKGKFGKEGNEVVEFYISTNPGEDFKPLVKVASGGELSRLMLAIKSAFSRKEDKTSIVF
;
A
#
# COMPACT_ATOMS: atom_id res chain seq x y z
N MET A 1 0.49 45.09 -26.89
CA MET A 1 -0.47 45.27 -25.77
C MET A 1 0.05 44.65 -24.46
N ASN A 2 0.56 43.41 -24.47
CA ASN A 2 1.02 42.67 -23.26
C ASN A 2 2.00 43.43 -22.36
N MET A 3 2.87 44.26 -22.95
CA MET A 3 3.82 45.07 -22.20
C MET A 3 3.15 46.20 -21.42
N MET A 4 2.01 46.72 -21.86
CA MET A 4 1.21 47.70 -21.10
C MET A 4 0.56 47.04 -19.87
N LEU A 5 0.25 45.74 -19.95
CA LEU A 5 -0.55 45.00 -18.97
C LEU A 5 0.31 44.11 -18.04
N GLY A 6 1.59 44.44 -17.87
CA GLY A 6 2.46 43.79 -16.88
C GLY A 6 3.37 42.67 -17.38
N ALA A 7 3.45 42.39 -18.70
CA ALA A 7 4.47 41.47 -19.23
C ALA A 7 5.89 42.03 -19.07
N ARG A 8 6.92 41.18 -19.14
CA ARG A 8 8.33 41.61 -19.04
C ARG A 8 8.66 42.56 -20.20
N ALA A 9 9.30 43.69 -19.87
CA ALA A 9 9.73 44.64 -20.90
C ALA A 9 10.92 44.07 -21.68
N SER A 10 10.86 44.13 -23.01
CA SER A 10 11.98 43.86 -23.92
C SER A 10 12.51 45.18 -24.46
N THR A 11 13.83 45.34 -24.56
CA THR A 11 14.45 46.51 -25.21
C THR A 11 14.31 46.48 -26.74
N GLU A 12 13.88 45.35 -27.31
CA GLU A 12 13.69 45.17 -28.75
C GLU A 12 12.53 45.99 -29.31
N VAL A 13 11.59 46.43 -28.48
CA VAL A 13 10.49 47.32 -28.91
C VAL A 13 10.91 48.78 -29.07
N ILE A 14 12.13 49.14 -28.64
CA ILE A 14 12.65 50.49 -28.79
C ILE A 14 13.09 50.69 -30.25
N ARG A 15 12.51 51.70 -30.90
CA ARG A 15 12.86 52.06 -32.28
C ARG A 15 14.35 52.37 -32.36
N ARG A 16 15.03 51.84 -33.39
CA ARG A 16 16.46 52.08 -33.62
C ARG A 16 16.76 53.59 -33.62
N GLY A 17 17.73 53.99 -32.80
CA GLY A 17 18.18 55.38 -32.65
C GLY A 17 17.50 56.14 -31.52
N GLU A 18 16.45 55.59 -30.90
CA GLU A 18 15.73 56.23 -29.81
C GLU A 18 16.18 55.75 -28.43
N THR A 19 16.00 56.61 -27.42
CA THR A 19 16.43 56.36 -26.03
C THR A 19 15.37 55.69 -25.16
N LYS A 20 14.09 55.77 -25.57
CA LYS A 20 12.96 55.11 -24.90
C LYS A 20 11.84 54.72 -25.87
N ALA A 21 11.05 53.71 -25.48
CA ALA A 21 9.74 53.42 -26.04
C ALA A 21 8.66 53.74 -24.99
N GLU A 22 7.52 54.24 -25.47
CA GLU A 22 6.42 54.65 -24.61
C GLU A 22 5.12 54.03 -25.14
N ILE A 23 4.34 53.46 -24.23
CA ILE A 23 3.11 52.75 -24.52
C ILE A 23 2.04 53.26 -23.56
N GLU A 24 0.97 53.85 -24.08
CA GLU A 24 -0.14 54.39 -23.29
C GLU A 24 -1.47 53.82 -23.81
N GLY A 25 -2.39 53.52 -22.91
CA GLY A 25 -3.71 52.99 -23.23
C GLY A 25 -4.76 53.51 -22.26
N LEU A 26 -5.93 53.81 -22.80
CA LEU A 26 -7.12 54.24 -22.10
C LEU A 26 -8.12 53.07 -22.09
N PHE A 27 -8.59 52.70 -20.90
CA PHE A 27 -9.56 51.61 -20.71
C PHE A 27 -10.82 52.17 -20.06
N SER A 28 -11.99 51.88 -20.64
CA SER A 28 -13.27 52.10 -19.95
C SER A 28 -13.60 50.84 -19.16
N VAL A 29 -13.91 50.97 -17.86
CA VAL A 29 -13.94 49.82 -16.95
C VAL A 29 -15.22 49.80 -16.12
N GLU A 30 -15.90 48.64 -16.11
CA GLU A 30 -17.01 48.42 -15.18
C GLU A 30 -16.49 48.15 -13.76
N LYS A 31 -17.18 48.69 -12.75
CA LYS A 31 -16.75 48.68 -11.34
C LYS A 31 -16.79 47.27 -10.73
N SER A 32 -15.75 46.48 -10.95
CA SER A 32 -15.55 45.18 -10.29
C SER A 32 -15.00 45.37 -8.87
N PRO A 33 -15.61 44.78 -7.82
CA PRO A 33 -15.15 44.91 -6.42
C PRO A 33 -13.68 44.54 -6.21
N HIS A 34 -13.17 43.57 -6.98
CA HIS A 34 -11.78 43.13 -6.90
C HIS A 34 -10.80 44.13 -7.51
N LEU A 35 -11.17 44.75 -8.64
CA LEU A 35 -10.33 45.78 -9.26
C LEU A 35 -10.28 47.05 -8.39
N VAL A 36 -11.42 47.42 -7.79
CA VAL A 36 -11.51 48.57 -6.87
C VAL A 36 -10.57 48.38 -5.67
N ALA A 37 -10.58 47.19 -5.05
CA ALA A 37 -9.70 46.90 -3.92
C ALA A 37 -8.20 47.04 -4.28
N ILE A 38 -7.79 46.53 -5.44
CA ILE A 38 -6.40 46.63 -5.91
C ILE A 38 -5.99 48.09 -6.13
N LEU A 39 -6.89 48.91 -6.68
CA LEU A 39 -6.61 50.33 -6.94
C LEU A 39 -6.53 51.13 -5.63
N GLU A 40 -7.46 50.91 -4.69
CA GLU A 40 -7.46 51.55 -3.37
C GLU A 40 -6.22 51.20 -2.54
N GLU A 41 -5.80 49.94 -2.53
CA GLU A 41 -4.58 49.49 -1.82
C GLU A 41 -3.31 50.17 -2.34
N ASN A 42 -3.31 50.60 -3.61
CA ASN A 42 -2.19 51.27 -4.25
C ASN A 42 -2.38 52.79 -4.33
N GLY A 43 -3.44 53.34 -3.71
CA GLY A 43 -3.72 54.76 -3.64
C GLY A 43 -4.20 55.40 -4.94
N ILE A 44 -4.70 54.60 -5.88
CA ILE A 44 -5.14 55.03 -7.22
C ILE A 44 -6.65 55.26 -7.19
N ASP A 45 -7.08 56.48 -7.52
CA ASP A 45 -8.50 56.81 -7.61
C ASP A 45 -9.13 56.17 -8.86
N LEU A 46 -10.28 55.53 -8.67
CA LEU A 46 -11.07 54.93 -9.74
C LEU A 46 -12.00 55.99 -10.37
N GLU A 47 -11.61 56.49 -11.54
CA GLU A 47 -12.49 57.25 -12.44
C GLU A 47 -13.24 56.30 -13.40
N ASP A 48 -14.09 56.84 -14.29
CA ASP A 48 -14.81 56.04 -15.29
C ASP A 48 -13.88 55.41 -16.34
N ASP A 49 -12.70 56.02 -16.53
CA ASP A 49 -11.63 55.50 -17.39
C ASP A 49 -10.31 55.34 -16.62
N LEU A 50 -9.51 54.35 -17.04
CA LEU A 50 -8.19 54.06 -16.50
C LEU A 50 -7.12 54.26 -17.58
N ILE A 51 -6.14 55.11 -17.29
CA ILE A 51 -5.00 55.38 -18.16
C ILE A 51 -3.79 54.61 -17.66
N ILE A 52 -3.30 53.67 -18.47
CA ILE A 52 -2.06 52.93 -18.17
C ILE A 52 -0.97 53.39 -19.12
N ARG A 53 0.16 53.83 -18.56
CA ARG A 53 1.33 54.26 -19.31
C ARG A 53 2.57 53.49 -18.87
N ARG A 54 3.38 53.05 -19.83
CA ARG A 54 4.65 52.38 -19.57
C ARG A 54 5.77 52.94 -20.43
N ASP A 55 6.81 53.40 -19.77
CA ASP A 55 8.07 53.82 -20.36
C ASP A 55 9.09 52.66 -20.29
N ILE A 56 9.83 52.43 -21.37
CA ILE A 56 10.90 51.42 -21.46
C ILE A 56 12.14 52.11 -21.99
N PHE A 57 13.19 52.15 -21.17
CA PHE A 57 14.44 52.83 -21.48
C PHE A 57 15.47 51.85 -22.04
N GLN A 58 16.38 52.35 -22.88
CA GLN A 58 17.43 51.55 -23.50
C GLN A 58 18.39 50.89 -22.48
N ASN A 59 18.50 51.46 -21.28
CA ASN A 59 19.28 50.90 -20.17
C ASN A 59 18.57 49.74 -19.43
N GLY A 60 17.44 49.26 -19.93
CA GLY A 60 16.67 48.16 -19.36
C GLY A 60 15.71 48.57 -18.22
N ARG A 61 15.73 49.85 -17.79
CA ARG A 61 14.77 50.36 -16.82
C ARG A 61 13.38 50.47 -17.46
N SER A 62 12.34 50.08 -16.74
CA SER A 62 10.95 50.32 -17.13
C SER A 62 10.19 50.99 -16.00
N VAL A 63 9.34 51.95 -16.33
CA VAL A 63 8.50 52.69 -15.39
C VAL A 63 7.06 52.56 -15.83
N SER A 64 6.20 52.16 -14.90
CA SER A 64 4.77 51.95 -15.15
C SER A 64 3.95 52.94 -14.33
N ARG A 65 2.91 53.50 -14.94
CA ARG A 65 1.97 54.41 -14.30
C ARG A 65 0.53 54.02 -14.60
N VAL A 66 -0.34 54.19 -13.61
CA VAL A 66 -1.78 54.02 -13.72
C VAL A 66 -2.42 55.31 -13.18
N ASN A 67 -3.27 55.97 -13.98
CA ASN A 67 -3.83 57.30 -13.68
C ASN A 67 -2.76 58.30 -13.17
N GLY A 68 -1.58 58.27 -13.78
CA GLY A 68 -0.46 59.16 -13.44
C GLY A 68 0.39 58.72 -12.23
N GLN A 69 -0.05 57.77 -11.41
CA GLN A 69 0.70 57.28 -10.25
C GLN A 69 1.66 56.13 -10.62
N MET A 70 2.86 56.12 -10.05
CA MET A 70 3.85 55.07 -10.30
C MET A 70 3.46 53.77 -9.60
N VAL A 71 3.37 52.68 -10.37
CA VAL A 71 3.07 51.34 -9.86
C VAL A 71 4.21 50.37 -10.15
N ASN A 72 4.36 49.36 -9.29
CA ASN A 72 5.27 48.26 -9.56
C ASN A 72 4.67 47.28 -10.59
N LEU A 73 5.50 46.38 -11.12
CA LEU A 73 5.09 45.43 -12.15
C LEU A 73 4.04 44.43 -11.65
N THR A 74 4.08 44.06 -10.38
CA THR A 74 3.14 43.12 -9.75
C THR A 74 1.74 43.71 -9.70
N THR A 75 1.61 44.96 -9.22
CA THR A 75 0.36 45.72 -9.21
C THR A 75 -0.16 45.91 -10.63
N LEU A 76 0.70 46.29 -11.58
CA LEU A 76 0.30 46.45 -12.98
C LEU A 76 -0.23 45.15 -13.58
N LYS A 77 0.37 44.00 -13.24
CA LYS A 77 -0.07 42.69 -13.71
C LYS A 77 -1.43 42.30 -13.10
N ALA A 78 -1.64 42.57 -11.81
CA ALA A 78 -2.92 42.32 -11.14
C ALA A 78 -4.05 43.18 -11.72
N ILE A 79 -3.78 44.47 -11.96
CA ILE A 79 -4.71 45.37 -12.67
C ILE A 79 -4.96 44.86 -14.10
N GLY A 80 -3.90 44.51 -14.83
CA GLY A 80 -3.99 44.02 -16.20
C GLY A 80 -4.87 42.77 -16.37
N GLN A 81 -4.86 41.86 -15.40
CA GLN A 81 -5.72 40.64 -15.37
C GLN A 81 -7.21 40.94 -15.32
N HIS A 82 -7.61 42.13 -14.85
CA HIS A 82 -9.02 42.52 -14.78
C HIS A 82 -9.46 43.41 -15.94
N LEU A 83 -8.53 44.05 -16.65
CA LEU A 83 -8.83 45.01 -17.71
C LEU A 83 -8.85 44.40 -19.09
N VAL A 84 -7.91 43.51 -19.35
CA VAL A 84 -7.78 42.85 -20.64
C VAL A 84 -7.37 41.43 -20.36
N ASP A 85 -8.29 40.52 -20.66
CA ASP A 85 -7.91 39.15 -20.87
C ASP A 85 -7.13 39.04 -22.17
N ILE A 86 -5.81 39.23 -22.08
CA ILE A 86 -4.88 38.78 -23.12
C ILE A 86 -4.82 37.25 -23.00
N HIS A 87 -5.91 36.61 -23.39
CA HIS A 87 -6.08 35.17 -23.31
C HIS A 87 -5.43 34.50 -24.51
N GLY A 88 -4.11 34.65 -24.60
CA GLY A 88 -3.28 34.15 -25.69
C GLY A 88 -2.41 32.94 -25.34
N GLN A 89 -2.38 32.47 -24.08
CA GLN A 89 -1.53 31.33 -23.69
C GLN A 89 -2.18 30.29 -22.76
N HIS A 90 -3.02 30.66 -21.77
CA HIS A 90 -3.49 29.68 -20.78
C HIS A 90 -4.72 28.87 -21.22
N ASP A 91 -5.72 29.50 -21.85
CA ASP A 91 -6.92 28.78 -22.35
C ASP A 91 -6.59 27.77 -23.46
N GLN A 92 -5.60 28.10 -24.29
CA GLN A 92 -5.09 27.17 -25.30
C GLN A 92 -4.53 25.92 -24.62
N GLU A 93 -3.84 26.06 -23.47
CA GLU A 93 -3.36 24.90 -22.72
C GLU A 93 -4.50 24.09 -22.11
N GLU A 94 -5.59 24.71 -21.68
CA GLU A 94 -6.74 23.98 -21.13
C GLU A 94 -7.51 23.22 -22.20
N LEU A 95 -7.78 23.85 -23.36
CA LEU A 95 -8.47 23.19 -24.48
C LEU A 95 -7.61 22.08 -25.11
N MET A 96 -6.30 22.11 -24.91
CA MET A 96 -5.39 21.05 -25.33
C MET A 96 -5.24 19.92 -24.29
N LYS A 97 -5.94 19.99 -23.14
CA LYS A 97 -5.98 18.94 -22.11
C LYS A 97 -7.31 18.17 -22.16
N PRO A 98 -7.32 16.92 -22.65
CA PRO A 98 -8.53 16.09 -22.70
C PRO A 98 -9.22 15.91 -21.34
N SER A 99 -8.46 15.90 -20.25
CA SER A 99 -9.01 15.79 -18.89
C SER A 99 -9.93 16.94 -18.48
N LEU A 100 -9.86 18.10 -19.15
CA LEU A 100 -10.69 19.27 -18.88
C LEU A 100 -11.93 19.36 -19.77
N HIS A 101 -11.95 18.64 -20.90
CA HIS A 101 -13.04 18.72 -21.89
C HIS A 101 -14.41 18.35 -21.31
N ILE A 102 -14.46 17.41 -20.37
CA ILE A 102 -15.71 17.05 -19.68
C ILE A 102 -16.26 18.21 -18.85
N ARG A 103 -15.38 18.98 -18.19
CA ARG A 103 -15.78 20.15 -17.41
C ARG A 103 -16.24 21.28 -18.31
N MET A 104 -15.51 21.51 -19.40
CA MET A 104 -15.86 22.49 -20.42
C MET A 104 -17.22 22.20 -21.05
N LEU A 105 -17.50 20.94 -21.40
CA LEU A 105 -18.81 20.55 -21.91
C LEU A 105 -19.92 20.81 -20.88
N ASP A 106 -19.68 20.45 -19.63
CA ASP A 106 -20.65 20.58 -18.54
C ASP A 106 -21.00 22.05 -18.22
N GLU A 107 -20.14 23.01 -18.56
CA GLU A 107 -20.39 24.45 -18.38
C GLU A 107 -21.51 24.98 -19.29
N PHE A 108 -21.74 24.32 -20.45
CA PHE A 108 -22.89 24.62 -21.31
C PHE A 108 -24.21 24.08 -20.77
N GLY A 109 -24.18 23.28 -19.70
CA GLY A 109 -25.37 22.71 -19.10
C GLY A 109 -26.25 23.74 -18.39
N ASN A 110 -27.55 23.64 -18.64
CA ASN A 110 -28.58 24.43 -17.97
C ASN A 110 -28.79 24.01 -16.50
N ALA A 111 -29.75 24.63 -15.81
CA ALA A 111 -30.07 24.31 -14.42
C ALA A 111 -30.46 22.82 -14.22
N ASP A 112 -31.19 22.24 -15.17
CA ASP A 112 -31.61 20.83 -15.13
C ASP A 112 -30.41 19.89 -15.23
N PHE A 113 -29.46 20.18 -16.13
CA PHE A 113 -28.21 19.43 -16.22
C PHE A 113 -27.43 19.49 -14.91
N ARG A 114 -27.29 20.68 -14.31
CA ARG A 114 -26.58 20.85 -13.03
C ARG A 114 -27.23 20.02 -11.93
N ALA A 115 -28.56 19.94 -11.88
CA ALA A 115 -29.28 19.09 -10.93
C ALA A 115 -29.01 17.60 -11.17
N ILE A 116 -29.01 17.13 -12.43
CA ILE A 116 -28.66 15.75 -12.78
C ILE A 116 -27.22 15.42 -12.35
N LYS A 117 -26.27 16.33 -12.61
CA LYS A 117 -24.86 16.17 -12.23
C LYS A 117 -24.69 16.11 -10.71
N GLN A 118 -25.36 17.00 -9.97
CA GLN A 118 -25.33 17.00 -8.50
C GLN A 118 -25.90 15.71 -7.90
N TYR A 119 -27.01 15.21 -8.45
CA TYR A 119 -27.58 13.92 -8.02
C TYR A 119 -26.59 12.77 -8.22
N TYR A 120 -26.00 12.65 -9.42
CA TYR A 120 -24.97 11.64 -9.69
C TYR A 120 -23.79 11.75 -8.72
N GLN A 121 -23.29 12.96 -8.46
CA GLN A 121 -22.18 13.18 -7.54
C GLN A 121 -22.51 12.72 -6.11
N ALA A 122 -23.72 13.00 -5.63
CA ALA A 122 -24.18 12.54 -4.31
C ALA A 122 -24.26 11.01 -4.24
N VAL A 123 -24.84 10.37 -5.26
CA VAL A 123 -24.94 8.90 -5.36
C VAL A 123 -23.54 8.26 -5.40
N PHE A 124 -22.62 8.82 -6.19
CA PHE A 124 -21.25 8.33 -6.30
C PHE A 124 -20.47 8.45 -4.98
N GLU A 125 -20.58 9.57 -4.26
CA GLU A 125 -19.93 9.74 -2.96
C GLU A 125 -20.48 8.76 -1.92
N ASN A 126 -21.81 8.58 -1.87
CA ASN A 126 -22.44 7.59 -1.01
C ASN A 126 -21.97 6.17 -1.35
N TYR A 127 -21.90 5.83 -2.64
CA TYR A 127 -21.40 4.53 -3.10
C TYR A 127 -19.95 4.30 -2.68
N ARG A 128 -19.09 5.31 -2.85
CA ARG A 128 -17.66 5.21 -2.46
C ARG A 128 -17.51 4.97 -0.96
N LEU A 129 -18.27 5.70 -0.14
CA LEU A 129 -18.23 5.56 1.32
C LEU A 129 -18.75 4.19 1.78
N LEU A 130 -19.89 3.76 1.25
CA LEU A 130 -20.49 2.47 1.61
C LEU A 130 -19.61 1.29 1.14
N ARG A 131 -19.09 1.35 -0.08
CA ARG A 131 -18.16 0.34 -0.61
C ARG A 131 -16.90 0.24 0.25
N LYS A 132 -16.33 1.37 0.70
CA LYS A 132 -15.19 1.38 1.60
C LYS A 132 -15.52 0.67 2.92
N ARG A 133 -16.66 0.99 3.54
CA ARG A 133 -17.10 0.32 4.79
C ARG A 133 -17.32 -1.18 4.61
N VAL A 134 -17.92 -1.61 3.50
CA VAL A 134 -18.13 -3.04 3.21
C VAL A 134 -16.77 -3.76 3.06
N LEU A 135 -15.80 -3.16 2.36
CA LEU A 135 -14.47 -3.73 2.22
C LEU A 135 -13.73 -3.83 3.56
N GLU A 136 -13.79 -2.78 4.38
CA GLU A 136 -13.21 -2.79 5.74
C GLU A 136 -13.86 -3.87 6.62
N GLN A 137 -15.19 -4.00 6.57
CA GLN A 137 -15.90 -5.04 7.31
C GLN A 137 -15.54 -6.46 6.83
N GLN A 138 -15.47 -6.67 5.51
CA GLN A 138 -15.07 -7.96 4.93
C GLN A 138 -13.63 -8.32 5.28
N GLN A 139 -12.71 -7.35 5.28
CA GLN A 139 -11.33 -7.55 5.70
C GLN A 139 -11.27 -7.91 7.19
N ASN A 140 -11.91 -7.12 8.06
CA ASN A 140 -11.98 -7.41 9.49
C ASN A 140 -12.57 -8.79 9.74
N LYS A 141 -13.64 -9.18 9.04
CA LYS A 141 -14.21 -10.53 9.14
C LYS A 141 -13.24 -11.64 8.74
N ARG A 142 -12.47 -11.44 7.67
CA ARG A 142 -11.45 -12.42 7.25
C ARG A 142 -10.32 -12.54 8.26
N GLU A 143 -9.85 -11.42 8.79
CA GLU A 143 -8.80 -11.39 9.83
C GLU A 143 -9.32 -12.01 11.14
N HIS A 144 -10.55 -11.67 11.56
CA HIS A 144 -11.22 -12.27 12.70
C HIS A 144 -11.37 -13.79 12.53
N LYS A 145 -11.86 -14.25 11.38
CA LYS A 145 -12.01 -15.69 11.12
C LYS A 145 -10.66 -16.40 11.12
N ALA A 146 -9.65 -15.84 10.45
CA ALA A 146 -8.30 -16.40 10.44
C ALA A 146 -7.71 -16.48 11.85
N ARG A 147 -7.95 -15.47 12.70
CA ARG A 147 -7.53 -15.47 14.11
C ARG A 147 -8.27 -16.57 14.90
N ILE A 148 -9.58 -16.70 14.73
CA ILE A 148 -10.39 -17.76 15.36
C ILE A 148 -9.88 -19.14 14.96
N ASP A 149 -9.65 -19.39 13.67
CA ASP A 149 -9.17 -20.67 13.15
C ASP A 149 -7.77 -21.00 13.69
N MET A 150 -6.88 -20.01 13.76
CA MET A 150 -5.54 -20.16 14.34
C MET A 150 -5.61 -20.51 15.83
N LEU A 151 -6.40 -19.76 16.61
CA LEU A 151 -6.56 -20.00 18.04
C LEU A 151 -7.17 -21.39 18.30
N ALA A 152 -8.20 -21.79 17.52
CA ALA A 152 -8.80 -23.11 17.62
C ALA A 152 -7.80 -24.24 17.38
N PHE A 153 -6.92 -24.09 16.38
CA PHE A 153 -5.86 -25.06 16.11
C PHE A 153 -4.87 -25.17 17.27
N GLN A 154 -4.41 -24.04 17.80
CA GLN A 154 -3.47 -23.99 18.93
C GLN A 154 -4.08 -24.59 20.21
N ILE A 155 -5.33 -24.25 20.52
CA ILE A 155 -6.08 -24.82 21.65
C ILE A 155 -6.15 -26.34 21.51
N ALA A 156 -6.58 -26.86 20.36
CA ALA A 156 -6.69 -28.30 20.14
C ALA A 156 -5.34 -29.02 20.22
N GLU A 157 -4.26 -28.41 19.70
CA GLU A 157 -2.91 -28.99 19.79
C GLU A 157 -2.44 -29.07 21.25
N ILE A 158 -2.60 -28.01 22.04
CA ILE A 158 -2.19 -28.00 23.45
C ILE A 158 -3.07 -28.94 24.30
N GLU A 159 -4.39 -28.97 24.07
CA GLU A 159 -5.30 -29.88 24.78
C GLU A 159 -4.93 -31.35 24.55
N SER A 160 -4.57 -31.70 23.30
CA SER A 160 -4.21 -33.07 22.93
C SER A 160 -2.97 -33.61 23.66
N ALA A 161 -2.15 -32.71 24.18
CA ALA A 161 -0.93 -33.05 24.91
C ALA A 161 -1.17 -33.41 26.38
N HIS A 162 -2.33 -33.06 26.92
CA HIS A 162 -2.69 -33.30 28.33
C HIS A 162 -1.59 -32.85 29.29
N LEU A 163 -1.11 -31.62 29.12
CA LEU A 163 -0.06 -31.04 29.95
C LEU A 163 -0.48 -30.95 31.41
N LYS A 164 0.45 -31.21 32.33
CA LYS A 164 0.26 -31.02 33.77
C LYS A 164 1.34 -30.10 34.32
N SER A 165 0.95 -29.22 35.23
CA SER A 165 1.88 -28.28 35.86
C SER A 165 3.03 -28.99 36.58
N GLY A 166 4.26 -28.52 36.33
CA GLY A 166 5.52 -29.09 36.83
C GLY A 166 5.79 -30.55 36.40
N GLU A 167 5.17 -31.03 35.33
CA GLU A 167 5.38 -32.39 34.82
C GLU A 167 6.77 -32.58 34.18
N ASP A 168 7.22 -31.59 33.41
CA ASP A 168 8.52 -31.56 32.76
C ASP A 168 9.67 -31.63 33.76
N GLU A 169 9.62 -30.85 34.85
CA GLU A 169 10.64 -30.88 35.89
C GLU A 169 10.70 -32.25 36.58
N LYS A 170 9.54 -32.82 36.92
CA LYS A 170 9.45 -34.14 37.58
C LYS A 170 10.00 -35.25 36.70
N LEU A 171 9.57 -35.31 35.44
CA LEU A 171 10.03 -36.34 34.51
C LEU A 171 11.51 -36.18 34.16
N THR A 172 12.03 -34.95 34.12
CA THR A 172 13.46 -34.70 33.91
C THR A 172 14.29 -35.27 35.06
N GLN A 173 13.88 -35.00 36.32
CA GLN A 173 14.55 -35.55 37.50
C GLN A 173 14.46 -37.08 37.55
N GLU A 174 13.33 -37.64 37.12
CA GLU A 174 13.11 -39.08 37.06
C GLU A 174 13.96 -39.76 36.00
N ARG A 175 14.01 -39.19 34.78
CA ARG A 175 14.90 -39.63 33.70
C ARG A 175 16.36 -39.64 34.16
N ASP A 176 16.82 -38.57 34.82
CA ASP A 176 18.22 -38.47 35.25
C ASP A 176 18.58 -39.57 36.26
N LYS A 177 17.66 -39.92 37.16
CA LYS A 177 17.83 -41.08 38.05
C LYS A 177 17.91 -42.37 37.25
N LEU A 178 16.96 -42.62 36.35
CA LEU A 178 16.92 -43.85 35.54
C LEU A 178 18.15 -44.00 34.63
N MET A 179 18.65 -42.90 34.06
CA MET A 179 19.90 -42.87 33.28
C MET A 179 21.11 -43.29 34.12
N ASN A 180 21.22 -42.81 35.36
CA ASN A 180 22.28 -43.24 36.26
C ASN A 180 22.17 -44.74 36.58
N HIS A 181 20.95 -45.25 36.82
CA HIS A 181 20.72 -46.68 37.03
C HIS A 181 21.12 -47.51 35.80
N LYS A 182 20.75 -47.06 34.60
CA LYS A 182 21.15 -47.69 33.34
C LYS A 182 22.67 -47.72 33.18
N GLN A 183 23.35 -46.61 33.44
CA GLN A 183 24.79 -46.54 33.33
C GLN A 183 25.47 -47.52 34.31
N ILE A 184 24.96 -47.63 35.54
CA ILE A 184 25.45 -48.60 36.51
C ILE A 184 25.22 -50.03 36.00
N ALA A 185 24.01 -50.35 35.53
CA ALA A 185 23.65 -51.65 34.98
C ALA A 185 24.58 -52.07 33.83
N ASP A 186 24.72 -51.20 32.83
CA ASP A 186 25.54 -51.44 31.64
C ASP A 186 27.01 -51.61 32.03
N THR A 187 27.51 -50.80 32.97
CA THR A 187 28.91 -50.87 33.43
C THR A 187 29.19 -52.16 34.18
N LEU A 188 28.29 -52.59 35.09
CA LEU A 188 28.42 -53.84 35.83
C LEU A 188 28.34 -55.04 34.89
N ALA A 189 27.37 -55.08 33.98
CA ALA A 189 27.21 -56.13 32.98
C ALA A 189 28.45 -56.25 32.08
N ASN A 190 29.02 -55.12 31.64
CA ASN A 190 30.25 -55.10 30.87
C ASN A 190 31.46 -55.62 31.67
N ALA A 191 31.59 -55.20 32.94
CA ALA A 191 32.68 -55.68 33.81
C ALA A 191 32.60 -57.19 34.04
N TYR A 192 31.40 -57.72 34.32
CA TYR A 192 31.15 -59.17 34.44
C TYR A 192 31.52 -59.90 33.15
N ALA A 193 31.01 -59.42 32.00
CA ALA A 193 31.25 -60.03 30.71
C ALA A 193 32.74 -60.03 30.27
N MET A 194 33.58 -59.16 30.81
CA MET A 194 35.03 -59.18 30.56
C MET A 194 35.77 -60.18 31.46
N LEU A 195 35.26 -60.43 32.66
CA LEU A 195 35.84 -61.39 33.61
C LEU A 195 35.44 -62.82 33.27
N ASP A 196 34.16 -63.04 33.01
CA ASP A 196 33.60 -64.35 32.74
C ASP A 196 32.41 -64.27 31.76
N ASN A 197 32.63 -64.77 30.55
CA ASN A 197 31.63 -64.84 29.50
C ASN A 197 31.92 -66.07 28.62
N ASP A 198 30.87 -66.69 28.08
CA ASP A 198 30.91 -67.93 27.30
C ASP A 198 31.87 -67.86 26.10
N ASN A 199 32.07 -66.67 25.52
CA ASN A 199 32.92 -66.48 24.34
C ASN A 199 34.38 -66.09 24.67
N PHE A 200 34.61 -65.38 25.78
CA PHE A 200 35.93 -64.90 26.19
C PHE A 200 35.94 -64.68 27.71
N SER A 201 36.63 -65.56 28.44
CA SER A 201 36.71 -65.52 29.91
C SER A 201 38.16 -65.25 30.32
N SER A 202 38.41 -64.04 30.85
CA SER A 202 39.71 -63.69 31.42
C SER A 202 40.06 -64.62 32.58
N LEU A 203 39.05 -64.99 33.39
CA LEU A 203 39.19 -65.99 34.45
C LEU A 203 39.63 -67.36 33.94
N SER A 204 39.10 -67.81 32.79
CA SER A 204 39.51 -69.08 32.19
C SER A 204 40.97 -69.06 31.70
N ASN A 205 41.42 -67.93 31.16
CA ASN A 205 42.82 -67.76 30.77
C ASN A 205 43.75 -67.76 31.98
N ILE A 206 43.36 -67.05 33.05
CA ILE A 206 44.12 -67.01 34.31
C ILE A 206 44.15 -68.41 34.96
N ARG A 207 43.04 -69.14 34.95
CA ARG A 207 42.96 -70.53 35.46
C ARG A 207 43.91 -71.46 34.69
N SER A 208 43.97 -71.32 33.37
CA SER A 208 44.90 -72.09 32.54
C SER A 208 46.36 -71.77 32.89
N ALA A 209 46.71 -70.48 32.98
CA ALA A 209 48.05 -70.05 33.38
C ALA A 209 48.42 -70.51 34.81
N MET A 210 47.46 -70.49 35.73
CA MET A 210 47.62 -71.02 37.09
C MET A 210 47.97 -72.51 37.06
N ASN A 211 47.22 -73.32 36.30
CA ASN A 211 47.47 -74.76 36.17
C ASN A 211 48.84 -75.06 35.56
N ASP A 212 49.28 -74.29 34.56
CA ASP A 212 50.60 -74.45 33.95
C ASP A 212 51.72 -74.09 34.94
N MET A 213 51.58 -73.01 35.71
CA MET A 213 52.58 -72.59 36.71
C MET A 213 52.76 -73.59 37.86
N VAL A 214 51.68 -74.30 38.26
CA VAL A 214 51.75 -75.37 39.26
C VAL A 214 52.72 -76.48 38.82
N THR A 215 52.82 -76.76 37.53
CA THR A 215 53.76 -77.78 37.01
C THR A 215 55.22 -77.36 37.14
N LEU A 216 55.50 -76.07 37.35
CA LEU A 216 56.86 -75.51 37.41
C LEU A 216 57.39 -75.34 38.86
N GLU A 217 56.55 -75.52 39.89
CA GLU A 217 56.89 -75.23 41.29
C GLU A 217 58.08 -76.03 41.85
N GLU A 218 58.31 -77.24 41.33
CA GLU A 218 59.40 -78.12 41.80
C GLU A 218 60.77 -77.75 41.21
N PHE A 219 60.80 -76.91 40.17
CA PHE A 219 62.04 -76.58 39.43
C PHE A 219 62.79 -75.39 40.02
N ASP A 220 62.08 -74.38 40.56
CA ASP A 220 62.70 -73.18 41.16
C ASP A 220 61.76 -72.53 42.21
N PRO A 221 62.26 -72.11 43.38
CA PRO A 221 61.49 -71.35 44.37
C PRO A 221 60.79 -70.09 43.83
N GLU A 222 61.36 -69.41 42.83
CA GLU A 222 60.77 -68.24 42.16
C GLU A 222 59.47 -68.61 41.44
N PHE A 223 59.41 -69.77 40.78
CA PHE A 223 58.19 -70.24 40.11
C PHE A 223 57.10 -70.62 41.11
N LYS A 224 57.49 -71.15 42.27
CA LYS A 224 56.56 -71.45 43.36
C LYS A 224 55.91 -70.18 43.93
N GLU A 225 56.68 -69.11 44.09
CA GLU A 225 56.17 -67.81 44.51
C GLU A 225 55.19 -67.23 43.47
N LEU A 226 55.55 -67.25 42.18
CA LEU A 226 54.68 -66.79 41.08
C LEU A 226 53.39 -67.62 40.96
N SER A 227 53.46 -68.95 41.09
CA SER A 227 52.29 -69.85 41.11
C SER A 227 51.34 -69.50 42.26
N SER A 228 51.88 -69.27 43.45
CA SER A 228 51.09 -68.84 44.62
C SER A 228 50.38 -67.51 44.39
N HIS A 229 51.07 -66.49 43.86
CA HIS A 229 50.46 -65.19 43.55
C HIS A 229 49.36 -65.30 42.49
N LEU A 230 49.57 -66.14 41.46
CA LEU A 230 48.60 -66.33 40.39
C LEU A 230 47.34 -67.05 40.89
N SER A 231 47.50 -68.04 41.77
CA SER A 231 46.41 -68.75 42.44
C SER A 231 45.58 -67.81 43.34
N GLU A 232 46.25 -66.99 44.17
CA GLU A 232 45.57 -66.00 45.01
C GLU A 232 44.78 -64.99 44.16
N SER A 233 45.41 -64.47 43.09
CA SER A 233 44.76 -63.53 42.16
C SER A 233 43.54 -64.15 41.47
N TYR A 234 43.63 -65.43 41.07
CA TYR A 234 42.51 -66.16 40.46
C TYR A 234 41.29 -66.21 41.38
N TYR A 235 41.46 -66.63 42.64
CA TYR A 235 40.33 -66.76 43.57
C TYR A 235 39.74 -65.40 43.96
N ILE A 236 40.56 -64.35 44.07
CA ILE A 236 40.07 -62.97 44.28
C ILE A 236 39.19 -62.53 43.10
N LEU A 237 39.64 -62.74 41.86
CA LEU A 237 38.87 -62.36 40.68
C LEU A 237 37.59 -63.19 40.51
N GLU A 238 37.63 -64.47 40.88
CA GLU A 238 36.45 -65.35 40.85
C GLU A 238 35.38 -64.90 41.85
N ASP A 239 35.77 -64.50 43.07
CA ASP A 239 34.85 -63.93 44.06
C ASP A 239 34.22 -62.62 43.55
N VAL A 240 35.02 -61.72 42.97
CA VAL A 240 34.52 -60.48 42.37
C VAL A 240 33.52 -60.78 41.26
N SER A 241 33.80 -61.75 40.38
CA SER A 241 32.90 -62.13 39.29
C SER A 241 31.55 -62.63 39.82
N LYS A 242 31.54 -63.54 40.80
CA LYS A 242 30.32 -64.04 41.44
C LYS A 242 29.52 -62.93 42.10
N ARG A 243 30.19 -62.01 42.80
CA ARG A 243 29.53 -60.86 43.42
C ARG A 243 28.93 -59.90 42.39
N LEU A 244 29.58 -59.70 41.24
CA LEU A 244 29.03 -58.92 40.14
C LEU A 244 27.78 -59.58 39.55
N GLU A 245 27.82 -60.90 39.34
CA GLU A 245 26.66 -61.69 38.89
C GLU A 245 25.45 -61.51 39.83
N ASP A 246 25.66 -61.66 41.14
CA ASP A 246 24.62 -61.48 42.16
C ASP A 246 24.04 -60.05 42.13
N ILE A 247 24.89 -59.03 42.03
CA ILE A 247 24.44 -57.63 41.96
C ILE A 247 23.61 -57.39 40.69
N ILE A 248 24.05 -57.90 39.55
CA ILE A 248 23.34 -57.75 38.27
C ILE A 248 21.98 -58.46 38.35
N TYR A 249 21.93 -59.66 38.93
CA TYR A 249 20.69 -60.43 39.08
C TYR A 249 19.64 -59.70 39.94
N HIS A 250 20.10 -58.96 40.96
CA HIS A 250 19.23 -58.16 41.83
C HIS A 250 19.01 -56.72 41.37
N LEU A 251 19.60 -56.32 40.25
CA LEU A 251 19.45 -54.97 39.73
C LEU A 251 18.10 -54.81 39.02
N ASP A 252 17.15 -54.17 39.70
CA ASP A 252 15.82 -53.89 39.16
C ASP A 252 15.85 -52.60 38.32
N PHE A 253 16.21 -52.73 37.04
CA PHE A 253 16.18 -51.64 36.07
C PHE A 253 15.04 -51.83 35.05
N ASP A 254 14.04 -50.95 35.10
CA ASP A 254 12.94 -50.94 34.13
C ASP A 254 13.27 -50.07 32.90
N ALA A 255 13.81 -50.73 31.87
CA ALA A 255 14.11 -50.09 30.59
C ALA A 255 12.84 -49.57 29.87
N GLY A 256 11.70 -50.24 30.05
CA GLY A 256 10.44 -49.84 29.43
C GLY A 256 9.89 -48.56 30.04
N TYR A 257 10.03 -48.41 31.36
CA TYR A 257 9.65 -47.18 32.06
C TYR A 257 10.52 -45.99 31.64
N LEU A 258 11.84 -46.17 31.55
CA LEU A 258 12.74 -45.12 31.05
C LEU A 258 12.33 -44.65 29.64
N GLN A 259 12.04 -45.58 28.73
CA GLN A 259 11.60 -45.23 27.37
C GLN A 259 10.26 -44.47 27.37
N ALA A 260 9.33 -44.82 28.25
CA ALA A 260 8.07 -44.10 28.40
C ALA A 260 8.29 -42.66 28.92
N VAL A 261 9.19 -42.48 29.89
CA VAL A 261 9.58 -41.16 30.41
C VAL A 261 10.22 -40.30 29.32
N GLU A 262 11.16 -40.87 28.55
CA GLU A 262 11.80 -40.17 27.43
C GLU A 262 10.79 -39.76 26.35
N SER A 263 9.90 -40.67 25.94
CA SER A 263 8.85 -40.38 24.94
C SER A 263 7.88 -39.29 25.42
N ARG A 264 7.53 -39.28 26.72
CA ARG A 264 6.71 -38.22 27.29
C ARG A 264 7.45 -36.88 27.29
N LEU A 265 8.72 -36.85 27.70
CA LEU A 265 9.56 -35.65 27.66
C LEU A 265 9.71 -35.10 26.24
N ASP A 266 9.84 -35.95 25.22
CA ASP A 266 9.89 -35.51 23.82
C ASP A 266 8.60 -34.81 23.38
N THR A 267 7.45 -35.35 23.81
CA THR A 267 6.14 -34.74 23.55
C THR A 267 6.03 -33.37 24.22
N LEU A 268 6.44 -33.27 25.49
CA LEU A 268 6.45 -32.01 26.23
C LEU A 268 7.37 -30.98 25.56
N ASN A 269 8.59 -31.38 25.22
CA ASN A 269 9.59 -30.53 24.56
C ASN A 269 9.13 -30.02 23.19
N ALA A 270 8.42 -30.85 22.42
CA ALA A 270 7.89 -30.44 21.12
C ALA A 270 6.86 -29.30 21.24
N ILE A 271 6.09 -29.30 22.33
CA ILE A 271 5.01 -28.33 22.59
C ILE A 271 5.53 -27.09 23.28
N THR A 272 6.40 -27.23 24.29
CA THR A 272 7.05 -26.08 24.92
C THR A 272 7.79 -25.28 23.86
N ARG A 273 8.64 -25.89 23.02
CA ARG A 273 9.31 -25.17 21.92
C ARG A 273 8.41 -24.32 21.00
N LYS A 274 7.14 -24.68 20.84
CA LYS A 274 6.18 -23.92 20.02
C LYS A 274 5.50 -22.79 20.78
N TYR A 275 5.23 -22.97 22.07
CA TYR A 275 4.27 -22.17 22.83
C TYR A 275 4.82 -21.57 24.14
N GLY A 276 6.03 -21.93 24.59
CA GLY A 276 6.61 -21.47 25.86
C GLY A 276 8.02 -22.01 26.18
N GLY A 277 8.57 -21.66 27.34
CA GLY A 277 9.84 -22.24 27.79
C GLY A 277 9.63 -23.54 28.55
N SER A 278 8.65 -23.54 29.43
CA SER A 278 8.26 -24.62 30.34
C SER A 278 6.82 -25.08 30.10
N VAL A 279 6.42 -26.19 30.71
CA VAL A 279 5.03 -26.66 30.65
C VAL A 279 4.06 -25.64 31.27
N ASP A 280 4.46 -24.98 32.36
CA ASP A 280 3.63 -23.96 33.01
C ASP A 280 3.42 -22.73 32.12
N ASP A 281 4.45 -22.29 31.39
CA ASP A 281 4.31 -21.19 30.42
C ASP A 281 3.29 -21.52 29.32
N VAL A 282 3.25 -22.78 28.87
CA VAL A 282 2.31 -23.23 27.84
C VAL A 282 0.88 -23.27 28.39
N LEU A 283 0.69 -23.67 29.66
CA LEU A 283 -0.62 -23.65 30.32
C LEU A 283 -1.13 -22.21 30.49
N ASP A 284 -0.28 -21.27 30.88
CA ASP A 284 -0.63 -19.84 30.94
C ASP A 284 -0.99 -19.29 29.56
N TYR A 285 -0.22 -19.67 28.52
CA TYR A 285 -0.54 -19.33 27.14
C TYR A 285 -1.91 -19.89 26.71
N PHE A 286 -2.18 -21.15 27.04
CA PHE A 286 -3.44 -21.84 26.77
C PHE A 286 -4.66 -21.11 27.37
N ASP A 287 -4.57 -20.69 28.62
CA ASP A 287 -5.64 -19.94 29.29
C ASP A 287 -5.91 -18.59 28.60
N ASN A 288 -4.85 -17.91 28.15
CA ASN A 288 -4.96 -16.63 27.47
C ASN A 288 -5.62 -16.76 26.09
N ILE A 289 -5.18 -17.71 25.27
CA ILE A 289 -5.75 -17.93 23.93
C ILE A 289 -7.21 -18.42 24.00
N THR A 290 -7.56 -19.18 25.04
CA THR A 290 -8.94 -19.65 25.25
C THR A 290 -9.88 -18.50 25.60
N LYS A 291 -9.45 -17.57 26.47
CA LYS A 291 -10.21 -16.34 26.75
C LYS A 291 -10.39 -15.49 25.50
N GLU A 292 -9.33 -15.34 24.71
CA GLU A 292 -9.38 -14.60 23.44
C GLU A 292 -10.36 -15.24 22.44
N TYR A 293 -10.30 -16.56 22.27
CA TYR A 293 -11.19 -17.31 21.38
C TYR A 293 -12.66 -17.12 21.73
N ASN A 294 -13.01 -17.22 23.01
CA ASN A 294 -14.38 -17.05 23.49
C ASN A 294 -14.90 -15.61 23.28
N LEU A 295 -14.04 -14.61 23.45
CA LEU A 295 -14.40 -13.22 23.17
C LEU A 295 -14.66 -12.97 21.68
N LEU A 296 -13.84 -13.56 20.81
CA LEU A 296 -13.95 -13.38 19.35
C LEU A 296 -15.17 -14.10 18.74
N THR A 297 -15.56 -15.24 19.29
CA THR A 297 -16.70 -16.03 18.79
C THR A 297 -18.07 -15.52 19.25
N GLY A 298 -18.13 -14.64 20.25
CA GLY A 298 -19.38 -14.15 20.85
C GLY A 298 -20.10 -12.98 20.14
N ASN A 299 -19.56 -12.41 19.05
CA ASN A 299 -19.96 -11.06 18.58
C ASN A 299 -20.49 -10.92 17.14
N ASP A 300 -20.92 -12.00 16.48
CA ASP A 300 -21.12 -12.00 15.01
C ASP A 300 -22.58 -11.83 14.58
N SER A 301 -23.13 -10.60 14.56
CA SER A 301 -24.55 -10.37 14.16
C SER A 301 -24.89 -9.15 13.29
N ASN A 302 -23.93 -8.40 12.72
CA ASN A 302 -24.24 -7.11 12.05
C ASN A 302 -23.76 -6.92 10.59
N SER A 303 -23.79 -7.94 9.73
CA SER A 303 -23.14 -7.85 8.39
C SER A 303 -24.02 -7.92 7.15
N GLU A 304 -25.23 -8.48 7.22
CA GLU A 304 -26.03 -8.73 6.01
C GLU A 304 -26.71 -7.47 5.45
N SER A 305 -26.92 -6.43 6.27
CA SER A 305 -27.59 -5.19 5.85
C SER A 305 -26.75 -4.34 4.89
N LEU A 306 -25.45 -4.20 5.15
CA LEU A 306 -24.58 -3.29 4.38
C LEU A 306 -24.34 -3.75 2.93
N GLU A 307 -24.30 -5.06 2.68
CA GLU A 307 -24.15 -5.60 1.32
C GLU A 307 -25.42 -5.41 0.49
N SER A 308 -26.60 -5.51 1.12
CA SER A 308 -27.89 -5.24 0.48
C SER A 308 -27.98 -3.76 0.05
N ASP A 309 -27.63 -2.84 0.95
CA ASP A 309 -27.63 -1.40 0.68
C ASP A 309 -26.67 -1.03 -0.45
N LEU A 310 -25.49 -1.67 -0.50
CA LEU A 310 -24.51 -1.44 -1.57
C LEU A 310 -25.04 -1.81 -2.95
N ARG A 311 -25.79 -2.92 -3.06
CA ARG A 311 -26.40 -3.37 -4.33
C ARG A 311 -27.49 -2.42 -4.80
N LEU A 312 -28.29 -1.88 -3.88
CA LEU A 312 -29.30 -0.88 -4.23
C LEU A 312 -28.65 0.39 -4.76
N LEU A 313 -27.59 0.84 -4.09
CA LEU A 313 -26.86 2.05 -4.46
C LEU A 313 -26.07 1.90 -5.78
N GLU A 314 -25.58 0.70 -6.08
CA GLU A 314 -24.95 0.39 -7.38
C GLU A 314 -25.95 0.52 -8.54
N LYS A 315 -27.19 0.05 -8.36
CA LYS A 315 -28.24 0.23 -9.38
C LYS A 315 -28.57 1.71 -9.59
N ASP A 316 -28.66 2.49 -8.52
CA ASP A 316 -28.90 3.93 -8.60
C ASP A 316 -27.72 4.66 -9.29
N LEU A 317 -26.49 4.28 -8.96
CA LEU A 317 -25.28 4.81 -9.61
C LEU A 317 -25.27 4.55 -11.12
N LEU A 318 -25.64 3.34 -11.57
CA LEU A 318 -25.74 3.01 -12.98
C LEU A 318 -26.81 3.86 -13.68
N SER A 319 -27.98 4.01 -13.05
CA SER A 319 -29.10 4.77 -13.61
C SER A 319 -28.80 6.28 -13.70
N SER A 320 -28.20 6.85 -12.66
CA SER A 320 -27.81 8.26 -12.61
C SER A 320 -26.68 8.57 -13.59
N ALA A 321 -25.71 7.66 -13.74
CA ALA A 321 -24.64 7.79 -14.73
C ALA A 321 -25.21 7.80 -16.16
N ALA A 322 -26.14 6.89 -16.48
CA ALA A 322 -26.80 6.86 -17.79
C ALA A 322 -27.58 8.17 -18.06
N ARG A 323 -28.26 8.71 -17.05
CA ARG A 323 -28.98 9.99 -17.18
C ARG A 323 -28.03 11.18 -17.40
N LEU A 324 -26.93 11.24 -16.66
CA LEU A 324 -25.89 12.27 -16.85
C LEU A 324 -25.27 12.19 -18.25
N SER A 325 -24.99 10.96 -18.68
CA SER A 325 -24.42 10.62 -19.99
C SER A 325 -25.34 11.03 -21.16
N GLN A 326 -26.65 10.83 -21.03
CA GLN A 326 -27.62 11.30 -22.03
C GLN A 326 -27.67 12.83 -22.08
N ALA A 327 -27.80 13.49 -20.92
CA ALA A 327 -27.86 14.95 -20.86
C ALA A 327 -26.60 15.63 -21.44
N ARG A 328 -25.42 15.01 -21.29
CA ARG A 328 -24.19 15.47 -21.93
C ARG A 328 -24.21 15.36 -23.45
N ARG A 329 -24.81 14.31 -24.01
CA ARG A 329 -24.94 14.16 -25.47
C ARG A 329 -25.87 15.22 -26.04
N ASP A 330 -26.92 15.59 -25.31
CA ASP A 330 -27.84 16.65 -25.72
C ASP A 330 -27.09 18.00 -25.74
N ILE A 331 -26.32 18.32 -24.68
CA ILE A 331 -25.45 19.51 -24.62
C ILE A 331 -24.40 19.49 -25.73
N ALA A 332 -23.77 18.34 -25.98
CA ALA A 332 -22.77 18.20 -27.04
C ALA A 332 -23.37 18.49 -28.42
N SER A 333 -24.59 18.04 -28.70
CA SER A 333 -25.26 18.31 -29.97
C SER A 333 -25.56 19.80 -30.16
N GLU A 334 -25.92 20.53 -29.09
CA GLU A 334 -26.09 21.99 -29.14
C GLU A 334 -24.74 22.68 -29.38
N LEU A 335 -23.72 22.29 -28.62
CA LEU A 335 -22.38 22.85 -28.73
C LEU A 335 -21.76 22.64 -30.12
N GLU A 336 -21.91 21.44 -30.70
CA GLU A 336 -21.46 21.12 -32.06
C GLU A 336 -22.11 22.04 -33.09
N LYS A 337 -23.41 22.34 -32.93
CA LYS A 337 -24.15 23.23 -33.83
C LYS A 337 -23.69 24.68 -33.69
N ASP A 338 -23.52 25.16 -32.46
CA ASP A 338 -23.09 26.52 -32.17
C ASP A 338 -21.67 26.77 -32.69
N ILE A 339 -20.73 25.87 -32.41
CA ILE A 339 -19.35 25.97 -32.92
C ILE A 339 -19.33 25.92 -34.45
N LYS A 340 -20.16 25.08 -35.08
CA LYS A 340 -20.26 25.02 -36.55
C LYS A 340 -20.73 26.34 -37.17
N ALA A 341 -21.67 27.05 -36.54
CA ALA A 341 -22.09 28.37 -36.98
C ALA A 341 -20.95 29.39 -36.89
N GLU A 342 -20.22 29.41 -35.75
CA GLU A 342 -19.06 30.29 -35.57
C GLU A 342 -17.93 30.00 -36.58
N LEU A 343 -17.72 28.73 -36.93
CA LEU A 343 -16.73 28.34 -37.92
C LEU A 343 -17.10 28.83 -39.33
N GLN A 344 -18.38 28.86 -39.69
CA GLN A 344 -18.84 29.44 -40.96
C GLN A 344 -18.57 30.95 -41.01
N ASP A 345 -18.87 31.68 -39.94
CA ASP A 345 -18.62 33.13 -39.84
C ASP A 345 -17.12 33.49 -39.93
N LEU A 346 -16.24 32.56 -39.58
CA LEU A 346 -14.78 32.70 -39.67
C LEU A 346 -14.19 32.20 -41.01
N TYR A 347 -15.01 32.06 -42.05
CA TYR A 347 -14.64 31.56 -43.38
C TYR A 347 -14.07 30.12 -43.36
N MET A 348 -14.49 29.30 -42.39
CA MET A 348 -14.10 27.88 -42.25
C MET A 348 -15.29 26.94 -42.47
N GLU A 349 -16.10 27.18 -43.50
CA GLU A 349 -17.32 26.40 -43.82
C GLU A 349 -17.10 24.89 -44.00
N LYS A 350 -15.85 24.50 -44.28
CA LYS A 350 -15.42 23.12 -44.51
C LYS A 350 -14.98 22.38 -43.25
N ALA A 351 -14.79 23.10 -42.14
CA ALA A 351 -14.41 22.51 -40.88
C ALA A 351 -15.64 22.01 -40.13
N ASP A 352 -15.49 20.91 -39.38
CA ASP A 352 -16.55 20.33 -38.57
C ASP A 352 -16.00 19.95 -37.19
N PHE A 353 -16.81 20.16 -36.15
CA PHE A 353 -16.46 19.88 -34.77
C PHE A 353 -17.34 18.76 -34.22
N LYS A 354 -16.76 17.87 -33.41
CA LYS A 354 -17.48 16.75 -32.80
C LYS A 354 -16.99 16.48 -31.39
N VAL A 355 -17.92 16.20 -30.48
CA VAL A 355 -17.62 15.72 -29.14
C VAL A 355 -17.60 14.20 -29.14
N HIS A 356 -16.47 13.63 -28.79
CA HIS A 356 -16.28 12.19 -28.70
C HIS A 356 -16.45 11.72 -27.25
N PHE A 357 -17.24 10.65 -27.07
CA PHE A 357 -17.47 10.02 -25.78
C PHE A 357 -16.89 8.61 -25.79
N SER A 358 -16.05 8.29 -24.80
CA SER A 358 -15.54 6.94 -24.57
C SER A 358 -15.87 6.47 -23.16
N LYS A 359 -15.98 5.15 -22.97
CA LYS A 359 -16.30 4.57 -21.65
C LYS A 359 -15.14 4.78 -20.68
N GLY A 360 -15.46 5.32 -19.50
CA GLY A 360 -14.53 5.53 -18.39
C GLY A 360 -14.89 4.68 -17.16
N LYS A 361 -14.04 4.76 -16.14
CA LYS A 361 -14.37 4.25 -14.80
C LYS A 361 -15.31 5.25 -14.10
N PHE A 362 -16.15 4.77 -13.18
CA PHE A 362 -16.92 5.66 -12.31
C PHE A 362 -15.99 6.58 -11.52
N GLY A 363 -16.19 7.88 -11.70
CA GLY A 363 -15.53 8.93 -10.96
C GLY A 363 -16.52 10.04 -10.62
N LYS A 364 -16.03 11.09 -9.96
CA LYS A 364 -16.83 12.25 -9.57
C LYS A 364 -17.51 12.95 -10.76
N GLU A 365 -16.90 12.87 -11.94
CA GLU A 365 -17.43 13.48 -13.16
C GLU A 365 -18.28 12.53 -14.01
N GLY A 366 -18.50 11.27 -13.62
CA GLY A 366 -19.26 10.30 -14.43
C GLY A 366 -18.48 9.02 -14.70
N ASN A 367 -18.96 8.23 -15.66
CA ASN A 367 -18.31 7.00 -16.15
C ASN A 367 -17.90 7.10 -17.62
N GLU A 368 -17.58 8.30 -18.08
CA GLU A 368 -17.20 8.60 -19.46
C GLU A 368 -16.01 9.54 -19.50
N VAL A 369 -15.26 9.45 -20.59
CA VAL A 369 -14.23 10.41 -20.96
C VAL A 369 -14.74 11.16 -22.18
N VAL A 370 -14.69 12.49 -22.11
CA VAL A 370 -15.11 13.41 -23.17
C VAL A 370 -13.87 13.97 -23.82
N GLU A 371 -13.83 13.97 -25.14
CA GLU A 371 -12.74 14.56 -25.93
C GLU A 371 -13.27 15.36 -27.11
N PHE A 372 -12.67 16.50 -27.40
CA PHE A 372 -13.05 17.33 -28.55
C PHE A 372 -12.28 16.95 -29.80
N TYR A 373 -13.00 16.71 -30.88
CA TYR A 373 -12.50 16.26 -32.17
C TYR A 373 -12.87 17.27 -33.26
N ILE A 374 -12.03 17.33 -34.29
CA ILE A 374 -12.20 18.26 -35.39
C ILE A 374 -11.78 17.65 -36.73
N SER A 375 -12.44 18.09 -37.79
CA SER A 375 -12.05 17.88 -39.18
C SER A 375 -11.93 19.24 -39.86
N THR A 376 -10.82 19.52 -40.53
CA THR A 376 -10.57 20.84 -41.16
C THR A 376 -11.01 20.90 -42.62
N ASN A 377 -11.16 19.75 -43.28
CA ASN A 377 -11.53 19.64 -44.69
C ASN A 377 -12.62 18.58 -44.91
N PRO A 378 -13.51 18.76 -45.91
CA PRO A 378 -14.57 17.81 -46.18
C PRO A 378 -13.96 16.52 -46.72
N GLY A 379 -14.20 15.40 -46.03
CA GLY A 379 -13.63 14.09 -46.38
C GLY A 379 -12.41 13.68 -45.56
N GLU A 380 -11.87 14.53 -44.68
CA GLU A 380 -10.89 14.10 -43.67
C GLU A 380 -11.59 13.53 -42.42
N ASP A 381 -10.99 12.48 -41.86
CA ASP A 381 -11.45 11.89 -40.59
C ASP A 381 -11.29 12.88 -39.43
N PHE A 382 -12.23 12.84 -38.48
CA PHE A 382 -12.15 13.59 -37.23
C PHE A 382 -10.92 13.16 -36.42
N LYS A 383 -10.09 14.12 -36.03
CA LYS A 383 -8.91 13.91 -35.19
C LYS A 383 -9.08 14.61 -33.84
N PRO A 384 -8.47 14.10 -32.76
CA PRO A 384 -8.44 14.81 -31.49
C PRO A 384 -7.85 16.20 -31.69
N LEU A 385 -8.47 17.21 -31.09
CA LEU A 385 -8.04 18.61 -31.20
C LEU A 385 -6.55 18.79 -30.86
N VAL A 386 -6.07 18.02 -29.87
CA VAL A 386 -4.68 18.03 -29.39
C VAL A 386 -3.66 17.63 -30.47
N LYS A 387 -4.08 16.91 -31.51
CA LYS A 387 -3.21 16.35 -32.56
C LYS A 387 -3.21 17.17 -33.86
N VAL A 388 -3.95 18.28 -33.92
CA VAL A 388 -4.11 19.07 -35.14
C VAL A 388 -3.01 20.13 -35.20
N ALA A 389 -2.01 19.89 -36.05
CA ALA A 389 -0.82 20.74 -36.18
C ALA A 389 -0.95 21.73 -37.36
N SER A 390 -1.52 22.91 -37.13
CA SER A 390 -1.45 24.05 -38.07
C SER A 390 -1.78 25.38 -37.37
N GLY A 391 -0.77 26.23 -37.16
CA GLY A 391 -0.88 27.42 -36.28
C GLY A 391 -1.84 28.53 -36.73
N GLY A 392 -2.24 28.57 -38.00
CA GLY A 392 -3.16 29.58 -38.52
C GLY A 392 -4.63 29.16 -38.44
N GLU A 393 -4.93 27.90 -38.75
CA GLU A 393 -6.29 27.34 -38.65
C GLU A 393 -6.65 27.07 -37.20
N LEU A 394 -5.72 26.50 -36.41
CA LEU A 394 -5.96 26.24 -35.00
C LEU A 394 -6.31 27.52 -34.22
N SER A 395 -5.70 28.66 -34.54
CA SER A 395 -6.02 29.94 -33.90
C SER A 395 -7.45 30.40 -34.18
N ARG A 396 -7.96 30.20 -35.41
CA ARG A 396 -9.35 30.50 -35.78
C ARG A 396 -10.34 29.50 -35.18
N LEU A 397 -9.95 28.23 -35.09
CA LEU A 397 -10.75 27.18 -34.44
C LEU A 397 -10.90 27.45 -32.94
N MET A 398 -9.80 27.81 -32.28
CA MET A 398 -9.78 28.21 -30.87
C MET A 398 -10.68 29.43 -30.65
N LEU A 399 -10.66 30.40 -31.56
CA LEU A 399 -11.56 31.55 -31.55
C LEU A 399 -13.03 31.14 -31.68
N ALA A 400 -13.38 30.27 -32.63
CA ALA A 400 -14.76 29.81 -32.84
C ALA A 400 -15.31 29.09 -31.61
N ILE A 401 -14.51 28.16 -31.08
CA ILE A 401 -14.82 27.41 -29.88
C ILE A 401 -15.02 28.40 -28.72
N LYS A 402 -14.06 29.31 -28.51
CA LYS A 402 -14.11 30.30 -27.42
C LYS A 402 -15.26 31.31 -27.56
N SER A 403 -15.61 31.74 -28.77
CA SER A 403 -16.77 32.59 -29.03
C SER A 403 -18.06 31.91 -28.56
N ALA A 404 -18.20 30.62 -28.87
CA ALA A 404 -19.33 29.81 -28.38
C ALA A 404 -19.34 29.69 -26.84
N PHE A 405 -18.17 29.47 -26.20
CA PHE A 405 -18.05 29.46 -24.73
C PHE A 405 -18.40 30.82 -24.09
N SER A 406 -17.86 31.93 -24.62
CA SER A 406 -18.01 33.25 -24.03
C SER A 406 -19.43 33.83 -24.15
N ARG A 407 -20.19 33.40 -25.17
CA ARG A 407 -21.59 33.85 -25.37
C ARG A 407 -22.53 33.42 -24.25
N LYS A 408 -22.16 32.38 -23.49
CA LYS A 408 -22.89 31.91 -22.29
C LYS A 408 -22.34 32.47 -20.97
N GLU A 409 -21.17 33.11 -20.98
CA GLU A 409 -20.50 33.62 -19.76
C GLU A 409 -20.71 35.11 -19.48
N ASP A 410 -21.49 35.85 -20.29
CA ASP A 410 -21.71 37.30 -20.11
C ASP A 410 -20.40 38.12 -19.94
N LYS A 411 -19.41 37.91 -20.82
CA LYS A 411 -18.13 38.66 -20.81
C LYS A 411 -18.04 39.70 -21.93
N THR A 412 -17.54 40.90 -21.59
CA THR A 412 -17.73 42.15 -22.36
C THR A 412 -16.64 42.48 -23.40
N SER A 413 -15.44 41.90 -23.37
CA SER A 413 -14.39 42.18 -24.39
C SER A 413 -13.30 41.10 -24.47
N ILE A 414 -12.93 40.71 -25.70
CA ILE A 414 -11.88 39.71 -26.00
C ILE A 414 -10.90 40.33 -27.00
N VAL A 415 -9.59 40.29 -26.72
CA VAL A 415 -8.54 40.82 -27.60
C VAL A 415 -7.53 39.72 -27.94
N PHE A 416 -7.22 39.53 -29.23
CA PHE A 416 -6.28 38.52 -29.75
C PHE A 416 -4.95 39.11 -30.18
#